data_AF-A0A349MBN8-F1
#
_entry.id   AF-A0A349MBN8-F1
#
_cell.length_a   1.000
_cell.length_b   1.000
_cell.length_c   1.000
_cell.angle_alpha   90.00
_cell.angle_beta   90.00
_cell.angle_gamma   90.00
#
_symmetry.space_group_name_H-M   'P 1'
#
loop_
_entity.id
_entity.type
_entity.pdbx_description
1 polymer ?
#
loop_
_entity_poly.entity_id
_entity_poly.type
_entity_poly.pdbx_seq_one_letter_code
_entity_poly.pdbx_strand_id
1 'polypeptide(L)'
;TDGNAPAGVFGPDPVQLCIANHVGYSSDVEFQINLGGALGDLNWLDPGDPAMISFQCPADQFAPYTTAVVVVPTTNENVVEASGAFDIHSEINAQAAPNNNAAFQSLGLTDAFSAQAAANGNMGMDGLYPVLNDYVNGSPTQPFDGAPWQWWDVATTEMVDAANGTTIAATQLTLNPNMGPLEGRAYCDTIVGYSAPRLAGLLGLASTGPGCTDSDACNYNTLATSDDGSCTYAEAGFDCEGIAIAPGCTDPMACNYDNLAQSDDGSCDYLESTTVATGPDNLWLVGVTVTGTENEVYAAGCEADGGVNPNVSINGVIVGDGSAPLTLSGISDPTGLLGELAALASTVSFGICDDNITISALGNIIPLVSNGQFWQSPIPAIGDSYLWAAPAANFTVGCADPNAGNFSSPCDLSLACVYSGCTDPAFIEFNPYSTIDDGSCGNLVVEGCLYENATNYDPIANTDNGSCEFDDNGGGNDCPGDLDGDGSVATTDLLGFLSVFGTNCN
;
A
#
# COMPACT_ATOMS: atom_id res chain seq x y z
N THR A 1 17.99 17.46 32.22
CA THR A 1 17.34 16.35 32.97
C THR A 1 16.28 15.83 32.07
N ASP A 2 16.68 15.05 31.08
CA ASP A 2 15.92 14.97 29.82
C ASP A 2 15.11 13.68 29.84
N GLY A 3 14.16 13.68 30.78
CA GLY A 3 13.27 12.56 31.07
C GLY A 3 11.91 12.86 30.46
N ASN A 4 11.49 11.93 29.61
CA ASN A 4 10.14 11.67 29.06
C ASN A 4 9.35 12.87 28.49
N ALA A 5 8.74 12.64 27.33
CA ALA A 5 7.62 13.47 26.89
C ALA A 5 6.51 13.40 27.95
N PRO A 6 5.84 14.53 28.25
CA PRO A 6 4.65 14.51 29.10
C PRO A 6 3.60 13.55 28.54
N ALA A 7 2.86 12.91 29.45
CA ALA A 7 1.65 12.18 29.11
C ALA A 7 0.70 13.09 28.30
N GLY A 8 0.09 12.53 27.26
CA GLY A 8 -0.82 13.21 26.34
C GLY A 8 -0.19 13.68 25.02
N VAL A 9 1.14 13.67 24.88
CA VAL A 9 1.80 14.02 23.60
C VAL A 9 1.79 12.84 22.63
N PHE A 10 2.05 11.62 23.12
CA PHE A 10 2.11 10.39 22.31
C PHE A 10 1.29 9.23 22.88
N GLY A 11 0.49 9.49 23.91
CA GLY A 11 -0.27 8.46 24.62
C GLY A 11 -0.50 8.82 26.09
N PRO A 12 -1.24 7.98 26.82
CA PRO A 12 -1.62 8.24 28.21
C PRO A 12 -0.42 8.20 29.18
N ASP A 13 0.67 7.54 28.79
CA ASP A 13 1.86 7.39 29.61
C ASP A 13 3.00 8.31 29.16
N PRO A 14 3.85 8.82 30.08
CA PRO A 14 5.04 9.57 29.72
C PRO A 14 6.03 8.71 28.91
N VAL A 15 6.22 9.04 27.64
CA VAL A 15 7.09 8.29 26.72
C VAL A 15 8.53 8.77 26.85
N GLN A 16 9.48 7.85 27.07
CA GLN A 16 10.90 8.19 27.08
C GLN A 16 11.36 8.63 25.69
N LEU A 17 11.64 9.93 25.52
CA LEU A 17 12.06 10.52 24.25
C LEU A 17 13.48 10.11 23.85
N CYS A 18 14.36 9.90 24.83
CA CYS A 18 15.72 9.43 24.59
C CYS A 18 15.80 7.95 24.94
N ILE A 19 15.43 7.08 23.99
CA ILE A 19 15.81 5.67 24.07
C ILE A 19 17.34 5.65 23.96
N ALA A 20 18.01 4.97 24.91
CA ALA A 20 19.43 4.76 24.78
C ALA A 20 19.67 3.98 23.48
N ASN A 21 20.54 4.51 22.61
CA ASN A 21 21.07 3.74 21.50
C ASN A 21 21.58 2.39 22.03
N HIS A 22 21.55 1.35 21.20
CA HIS A 22 21.98 0.01 21.62
C HIS A 22 23.36 0.10 22.28
N VAL A 23 23.51 -0.49 23.48
CA VAL A 23 24.76 -0.41 24.25
C VAL A 23 25.91 -0.90 23.39
N GLY A 24 26.89 -0.03 23.14
CA GLY A 24 28.07 -0.30 22.31
C GLY A 24 28.05 0.32 20.89
N TYR A 25 26.94 0.92 20.47
CA TYR A 25 26.83 1.62 19.18
C TYR A 25 27.10 3.12 19.36
N SER A 26 27.77 3.75 18.39
CA SER A 26 28.00 5.20 18.41
C SER A 26 26.69 5.95 18.20
N SER A 27 26.52 7.07 18.89
CA SER A 27 25.42 8.02 18.66
C SER A 27 25.79 9.15 17.70
N ASP A 28 26.99 9.11 17.13
CA ASP A 28 27.44 10.10 16.16
C ASP A 28 26.69 9.91 14.84
N VAL A 29 26.23 11.01 14.26
CA VAL A 29 25.58 11.03 12.94
C VAL A 29 26.66 11.23 11.89
N GLU A 30 26.90 10.21 11.08
CA GLU A 30 27.92 10.26 10.01
C GLU A 30 27.33 10.70 8.67
N PHE A 31 26.02 10.53 8.48
CA PHE A 31 25.34 10.68 7.20
C PHE A 31 23.92 11.22 7.37
N GLN A 32 23.49 12.07 6.45
CA GLN A 32 22.13 12.59 6.39
C GLN A 32 21.55 12.46 4.98
N ILE A 33 20.27 12.14 4.90
CA ILE A 33 19.52 12.03 3.65
C ILE A 33 18.25 12.89 3.72
N ASN A 34 18.06 13.71 2.69
CA ASN A 34 16.85 14.47 2.48
C ASN A 34 16.05 13.87 1.31
N LEU A 35 14.78 13.54 1.57
CA LEU A 35 13.85 13.00 0.58
C LEU A 35 12.71 14.01 0.37
N GLY A 36 12.92 14.96 -0.54
CA GLY A 36 12.00 16.05 -0.85
C GLY A 36 12.01 17.16 0.21
N GLY A 37 11.11 18.13 0.08
CA GLY A 37 10.89 19.14 1.12
C GLY A 37 11.94 20.26 1.18
N ALA A 38 11.65 21.26 2.02
CA ALA A 38 12.52 22.39 2.29
C ALA A 38 13.40 22.14 3.53
N LEU A 39 14.65 22.57 3.49
CA LEU A 39 15.68 22.26 4.49
C LEU A 39 15.94 23.41 5.48
N GLY A 40 15.06 24.40 5.52
CA GLY A 40 15.20 25.58 6.38
C GLY A 40 16.19 26.61 5.82
N ASP A 41 16.70 27.48 6.68
CA ASP A 41 17.66 28.54 6.32
C ASP A 41 19.09 27.99 6.17
N LEU A 42 19.94 28.57 5.32
CA LEU A 42 21.30 28.08 5.08
C LEU A 42 22.24 28.22 6.30
N ASN A 43 21.88 29.07 7.27
CA ASN A 43 22.74 29.40 8.42
C ASN A 43 22.98 28.25 9.40
N TRP A 44 22.29 27.11 9.28
CA TRP A 44 22.55 25.95 10.14
C TRP A 44 23.70 25.07 9.64
N LEU A 45 24.10 25.20 8.37
CA LEU A 45 25.09 24.33 7.73
C LEU A 45 26.51 24.91 7.92
N ASP A 46 27.34 24.20 8.67
CA ASP A 46 28.74 24.56 8.95
C ASP A 46 29.72 23.58 8.28
N PRO A 47 30.95 24.01 7.95
CA PRO A 47 32.01 23.11 7.52
C PRO A 47 32.35 22.08 8.61
N GLY A 48 32.32 20.80 8.26
CA GLY A 48 32.52 19.68 9.18
C GLY A 48 31.23 18.98 9.60
N ASP A 49 30.06 19.49 9.21
CA ASP A 49 28.79 18.78 9.40
C ASP A 49 28.73 17.47 8.58
N PRO A 50 27.87 16.52 8.98
CA PRO A 50 27.73 15.24 8.31
C PRO A 50 27.44 15.38 6.80
N ALA A 51 27.96 14.46 6.01
CA ALA A 51 27.77 14.47 4.57
C ALA A 51 26.28 14.26 4.22
N MET A 52 25.78 15.00 3.24
CA MET A 52 24.36 15.04 2.87
C MET A 52 24.11 14.52 1.45
N ILE A 53 23.08 13.69 1.32
CA ILE A 53 22.42 13.43 0.04
C ILE A 53 21.03 14.05 0.05
N SER A 54 20.64 14.67 -1.05
CA SER A 54 19.29 15.23 -1.21
C SER A 54 18.67 14.82 -2.53
N PHE A 55 17.47 14.26 -2.45
CA PHE A 55 16.57 14.03 -3.58
C PHE A 55 15.48 15.08 -3.50
N GLN A 56 15.28 15.86 -4.57
CA GLN A 56 14.18 16.82 -4.59
C GLN A 56 13.72 17.07 -6.02
N CYS A 57 12.41 17.19 -6.21
CA CYS A 57 11.83 17.60 -7.47
C CYS A 57 12.02 19.11 -7.67
N PRO A 58 12.71 19.57 -8.73
CA PRO A 58 12.88 20.99 -9.00
C PRO A 58 11.57 21.74 -9.29
N ALA A 59 10.52 21.01 -9.68
CA ALA A 59 9.21 21.56 -10.05
C ALA A 59 8.21 21.59 -8.89
N ASP A 60 8.56 21.05 -7.72
CA ASP A 60 7.71 21.08 -6.52
C ASP A 60 7.29 22.52 -6.19
N GLN A 61 5.98 22.73 -6.10
CA GLN A 61 5.38 24.04 -5.89
C GLN A 61 5.19 24.41 -4.42
N PHE A 62 5.28 23.41 -3.54
CA PHE A 62 5.00 23.56 -2.11
C PHE A 62 6.30 23.64 -1.31
N ALA A 63 7.32 22.87 -1.72
CA ALA A 63 8.66 22.94 -1.17
C ALA A 63 9.65 23.47 -2.22
N PRO A 64 10.30 24.62 -1.98
CA PRO A 64 11.13 25.24 -2.99
C PRO A 64 12.45 24.47 -3.17
N TYR A 65 12.89 24.33 -4.41
CA TYR A 65 14.17 23.69 -4.77
C TYR A 65 15.38 24.61 -4.50
N THR A 66 15.17 25.91 -4.67
CA THR A 66 16.07 26.99 -4.25
C THR A 66 15.45 27.72 -3.05
N THR A 67 16.02 28.84 -2.61
CA THR A 67 15.45 29.65 -1.54
C THR A 67 14.18 30.36 -2.01
N ALA A 68 13.05 30.01 -1.42
CA ALA A 68 11.77 30.68 -1.60
C ALA A 68 10.83 30.40 -0.42
N VAL A 69 9.56 30.81 -0.54
CA VAL A 69 8.57 30.60 0.52
C VAL A 69 7.92 29.23 0.37
N VAL A 70 7.91 28.45 1.45
CA VAL A 70 7.15 27.20 1.58
C VAL A 70 5.66 27.51 1.57
N VAL A 71 4.90 26.72 0.82
CA VAL A 71 3.46 26.92 0.62
C VAL A 71 2.68 25.70 1.10
N VAL A 72 1.57 25.93 1.80
CA VAL A 72 0.68 24.85 2.25
C VAL A 72 -0.05 24.24 1.04
N PRO A 73 0.00 22.91 0.84
CA PRO A 73 -0.65 22.25 -0.30
C PRO A 73 -2.16 22.47 -0.41
N THR A 74 -2.86 22.53 0.73
CA THR A 74 -4.32 22.60 0.77
C THR A 74 -4.87 24.02 0.69
N THR A 75 -4.21 24.99 1.34
CA THR A 75 -4.69 26.38 1.44
C THR A 75 -3.95 27.35 0.52
N ASN A 76 -2.84 26.91 -0.08
CA ASN A 76 -1.94 27.74 -0.87
C ASN A 76 -1.43 28.98 -0.09
N GLU A 77 -1.34 28.85 1.25
CA GLU A 77 -0.85 29.90 2.13
C GLU A 77 0.66 29.83 2.29
N ASN A 78 1.27 31.01 2.35
CA ASN A 78 2.70 31.16 2.60
C ASN A 78 3.03 30.86 4.06
N VAL A 79 3.98 29.96 4.31
CA VAL A 79 4.40 29.56 5.66
C VAL A 79 5.64 30.33 6.09
N VAL A 80 6.78 30.04 5.45
CA VAL A 80 8.10 30.55 5.85
C VAL A 80 9.06 30.50 4.66
N GLU A 81 10.03 31.40 4.63
CA GLU A 81 11.15 31.30 3.67
C GLU A 81 12.09 30.16 4.07
N ALA A 82 12.42 29.29 3.13
CA ALA A 82 13.34 28.18 3.33
C ALA A 82 14.11 27.88 2.03
N SER A 83 15.27 27.26 2.19
CA SER A 83 16.14 26.81 1.11
C SER A 83 15.87 25.34 0.79
N GLY A 84 15.84 25.02 -0.50
CA GLY A 84 15.81 23.65 -0.98
C GLY A 84 17.19 23.03 -1.14
N ALA A 85 17.18 21.80 -1.63
CA ALA A 85 18.36 20.99 -1.88
C ALA A 85 19.38 21.69 -2.80
N PHE A 86 18.95 22.46 -3.80
CA PHE A 86 19.89 23.11 -4.71
C PHE A 86 20.79 24.13 -3.98
N ASP A 87 20.19 24.99 -3.16
CA ASP A 87 20.93 26.04 -2.46
C ASP A 87 21.77 25.45 -1.33
N ILE A 88 21.27 24.44 -0.62
CA ILE A 88 22.04 23.71 0.39
C ILE A 88 23.30 23.09 -0.23
N HIS A 89 23.15 22.36 -1.34
CA HIS A 89 24.30 21.76 -2.01
C HIS A 89 25.21 22.80 -2.67
N SER A 90 24.67 23.94 -3.11
CA SER A 90 25.47 25.07 -3.58
C SER A 90 26.34 25.64 -2.47
N GLU A 91 25.79 25.77 -1.25
CA GLU A 91 26.54 26.23 -0.07
C GLU A 91 27.61 25.21 0.33
N ILE A 92 27.29 23.91 0.39
CA ILE A 92 28.29 22.83 0.62
C ILE A 92 29.45 22.97 -0.38
N ASN A 93 29.16 23.16 -1.67
CA ASN A 93 30.18 23.24 -2.71
C ASN A 93 30.95 24.58 -2.70
N ALA A 94 30.42 25.63 -2.05
CA ALA A 94 31.11 26.91 -1.86
C ALA A 94 32.09 26.89 -0.69
N GLN A 95 31.96 25.92 0.24
CA GLN A 95 32.89 25.76 1.36
C GLN A 95 34.32 25.45 0.89
N ALA A 96 35.31 25.82 1.72
CA ALA A 96 36.70 25.47 1.47
C ALA A 96 36.90 23.94 1.57
N ALA A 97 37.69 23.37 0.66
CA ALA A 97 37.99 21.94 0.68
C ALA A 97 38.78 21.53 1.94
N PRO A 98 38.49 20.37 2.57
CA PRO A 98 37.35 19.49 2.26
C PRO A 98 36.02 20.10 2.75
N ASN A 99 35.02 20.15 1.87
CA ASN A 99 33.65 20.49 2.22
C ASN A 99 32.93 19.24 2.79
N ASN A 100 31.70 19.41 3.26
CA ASN A 100 30.92 18.34 3.89
C ASN A 100 30.70 17.11 2.98
N ASN A 101 30.65 17.30 1.66
CA ASN A 101 30.47 16.20 0.68
C ASN A 101 31.78 15.76 0.01
N ALA A 102 32.95 16.18 0.52
CA ALA A 102 34.24 15.86 -0.09
C ALA A 102 34.51 14.35 -0.16
N ALA A 103 33.96 13.58 0.79
CA ALA A 103 34.02 12.11 0.77
C ALA A 103 33.36 11.55 -0.50
N PHE A 104 32.15 11.99 -0.84
CA PHE A 104 31.45 11.56 -2.06
C PHE A 104 32.23 11.96 -3.31
N GLN A 105 32.64 13.23 -3.37
CA GLN A 105 33.39 13.80 -4.49
C GLN A 105 34.69 13.03 -4.77
N SER A 106 35.34 12.52 -3.71
CA SER A 106 36.58 11.75 -3.82
C SER A 106 36.38 10.34 -4.42
N LEU A 107 35.16 9.79 -4.36
CA LEU A 107 34.84 8.50 -4.96
C LEU A 107 34.81 8.58 -6.50
N GLY A 108 34.49 9.75 -7.05
CA GLY A 108 34.46 9.95 -8.51
C GLY A 108 33.51 8.99 -9.22
N LEU A 109 32.32 8.76 -8.64
CA LEU A 109 31.35 7.78 -9.11
C LEU A 109 30.85 8.09 -10.53
N THR A 110 30.83 7.06 -11.38
CA THR A 110 30.34 7.13 -12.77
C THR A 110 29.28 6.06 -13.05
N ASP A 111 28.65 5.51 -12.00
CA ASP A 111 27.55 4.57 -12.13
C ASP A 111 26.32 5.22 -12.79
N ALA A 112 25.34 4.40 -13.17
CA ALA A 112 24.16 4.85 -13.89
C ALA A 112 23.38 5.95 -13.15
N PHE A 113 23.24 5.85 -11.82
CA PHE A 113 22.51 6.83 -11.02
C PHE A 113 23.31 8.12 -10.83
N SER A 114 24.63 8.03 -10.64
CA SER A 114 25.50 9.22 -10.62
C SER A 114 25.51 9.96 -11.96
N ALA A 115 25.53 9.21 -13.08
CA ALA A 115 25.40 9.78 -14.42
C ALA A 115 24.03 10.41 -14.65
N GLN A 116 22.96 9.78 -14.15
CA GLN A 116 21.60 10.31 -14.23
C GLN A 116 21.43 11.60 -13.43
N ALA A 117 21.97 11.67 -12.20
CA ALA A 117 21.96 12.91 -11.40
C ALA A 117 22.64 14.08 -12.14
N ALA A 118 23.77 13.81 -12.81
CA ALA A 118 24.45 14.79 -13.65
C ALA A 118 23.61 15.20 -14.86
N ALA A 119 22.96 14.24 -15.54
CA ALA A 119 22.07 14.50 -16.66
C ALA A 119 20.83 15.30 -16.24
N ASN A 120 20.34 15.10 -15.02
CA ASN A 120 19.20 15.81 -14.44
C ASN A 120 19.55 17.22 -13.96
N GLY A 121 20.82 17.63 -14.05
CA GLY A 121 21.24 18.99 -13.75
C GLY A 121 21.68 19.23 -12.31
N ASN A 122 22.34 18.25 -11.67
CA ASN A 122 22.95 18.48 -10.35
C ASN A 122 24.18 19.42 -10.37
N MET A 123 24.60 19.89 -11.55
CA MET A 123 25.72 20.81 -11.76
C MET A 123 27.07 20.33 -11.19
N GLY A 124 27.25 19.01 -11.05
CA GLY A 124 28.45 18.42 -10.47
C GLY A 124 28.51 18.47 -8.95
N MET A 125 27.43 18.90 -8.28
CA MET A 125 27.30 18.88 -6.82
C MET A 125 27.01 17.45 -6.38
N ASP A 126 28.06 16.71 -6.03
CA ASP A 126 27.91 15.32 -5.58
C ASP A 126 27.16 15.25 -4.25
N GLY A 127 26.12 14.41 -4.20
CA GLY A 127 25.12 14.38 -3.14
C GLY A 127 23.77 14.99 -3.54
N LEU A 128 23.70 15.81 -4.59
CA LEU A 128 22.42 16.33 -5.11
C LEU A 128 21.87 15.43 -6.22
N TYR A 129 20.64 14.96 -6.04
CA TYR A 129 19.86 14.24 -7.05
C TYR A 129 18.59 15.02 -7.42
N PRO A 130 18.59 15.76 -8.54
CA PRO A 130 17.38 16.38 -9.05
C PRO A 130 16.43 15.30 -9.57
N VAL A 131 15.24 15.22 -8.98
CA VAL A 131 14.21 14.24 -9.33
C VAL A 131 13.34 14.84 -10.44
N LEU A 132 13.34 14.21 -11.61
CA LEU A 132 12.57 14.66 -12.76
C LEU A 132 11.37 13.73 -12.95
N ASN A 133 10.18 14.19 -12.57
CA ASN A 133 8.91 13.47 -12.70
C ASN A 133 8.45 13.38 -14.17
N ASP A 134 8.67 12.22 -14.78
CA ASP A 134 8.23 11.84 -16.13
C ASP A 134 8.30 12.98 -17.16
N TYR A 135 9.49 13.20 -17.72
CA TYR A 135 9.70 14.27 -18.69
C TYR A 135 9.44 13.79 -20.12
N VAL A 136 8.55 14.48 -20.83
CA VAL A 136 8.32 14.26 -22.25
C VAL A 136 8.72 15.54 -23.00
N ASN A 137 9.70 15.43 -23.90
CA ASN A 137 10.25 16.54 -24.69
C ASN A 137 10.78 17.74 -23.86
N GLY A 138 11.32 17.49 -22.67
CA GLY A 138 11.92 18.51 -21.81
C GLY A 138 10.93 19.28 -20.92
N SER A 139 9.67 18.87 -20.91
CA SER A 139 8.67 19.36 -19.95
C SER A 139 8.25 18.23 -19.00
N PRO A 140 8.09 18.51 -17.70
CA PRO A 140 7.50 17.54 -16.78
C PRO A 140 6.06 17.25 -17.21
N THR A 141 5.69 15.98 -17.30
CA THR A 141 4.28 15.60 -17.53
C THR A 141 3.46 15.69 -16.25
N GLN A 142 4.13 15.70 -15.10
CA GLN A 142 3.52 15.76 -13.78
C GLN A 142 4.19 16.83 -12.91
N PRO A 143 4.20 18.11 -13.32
CA PRO A 143 5.01 19.18 -12.70
C PRO A 143 4.77 19.40 -11.19
N PHE A 144 3.71 18.83 -10.62
CA PHE A 144 3.34 19.02 -9.23
C PHE A 144 3.77 17.86 -8.32
N ASP A 145 4.41 16.83 -8.87
CA ASP A 145 4.87 15.68 -8.09
C ASP A 145 6.20 15.94 -7.39
N GLY A 146 6.09 16.32 -6.13
CA GLY A 146 7.22 16.58 -5.23
C GLY A 146 7.81 15.32 -4.60
N ALA A 147 7.10 14.19 -4.61
CA ALA A 147 7.48 12.99 -3.87
C ALA A 147 7.03 11.70 -4.59
N PRO A 148 7.62 11.39 -5.76
CA PRO A 148 7.20 10.26 -6.59
C PRO A 148 7.41 8.87 -5.95
N TRP A 149 8.25 8.79 -4.90
CA TRP A 149 8.44 7.57 -4.11
C TRP A 149 7.29 7.26 -3.15
N GLN A 150 6.35 8.20 -2.95
CA GLN A 150 5.20 7.97 -2.07
C GLN A 150 4.19 7.05 -2.73
N TRP A 151 3.82 5.99 -2.01
CA TRP A 151 2.72 5.12 -2.37
C TRP A 151 1.97 4.70 -1.10
N TRP A 152 0.65 4.68 -1.20
CA TRP A 152 -0.29 4.37 -0.12
C TRP A 152 -1.54 3.72 -0.69
N ASP A 153 -2.30 3.04 0.16
CA ASP A 153 -3.57 2.44 -0.23
C ASP A 153 -4.71 3.48 -0.19
N VAL A 154 -5.32 3.73 -1.34
CA VAL A 154 -6.31 4.81 -1.47
C VAL A 154 -7.53 4.57 -0.60
N ALA A 155 -8.07 3.35 -0.64
CA ALA A 155 -9.23 2.97 0.14
C ALA A 155 -9.00 3.15 1.64
N THR A 156 -7.84 2.72 2.14
CA THR A 156 -7.45 2.88 3.54
C THR A 156 -7.40 4.36 3.94
N THR A 157 -6.77 5.21 3.13
CA THR A 157 -6.69 6.64 3.44
C THR A 157 -8.04 7.34 3.33
N GLU A 158 -8.89 6.97 2.37
CA GLU A 158 -10.26 7.49 2.25
C GLU A 158 -11.16 7.06 3.43
N MET A 159 -10.97 5.84 3.94
CA MET A 159 -11.64 5.41 5.18
C MET A 159 -11.21 6.26 6.38
N VAL A 160 -9.92 6.58 6.50
CA VAL A 160 -9.41 7.49 7.54
C VAL A 160 -10.00 8.90 7.36
N ASP A 161 -10.08 9.39 6.13
CA ASP A 161 -10.70 10.67 5.80
C ASP A 161 -12.17 10.72 6.21
N ALA A 162 -12.94 9.68 5.89
CA ALA A 162 -14.35 9.57 6.28
C ALA A 162 -14.53 9.50 7.80
N ALA A 163 -13.67 8.76 8.49
CA ALA A 163 -13.73 8.61 9.95
C ALA A 163 -13.35 9.89 10.71
N ASN A 164 -12.44 10.70 10.16
CA ASN A 164 -11.87 11.86 10.86
C ASN A 164 -12.27 13.21 10.25
N GLY A 165 -13.06 13.21 9.17
CA GLY A 165 -13.43 14.43 8.45
C GLY A 165 -12.24 15.13 7.78
N THR A 166 -11.21 14.36 7.39
CA THR A 166 -10.01 14.87 6.72
C THR A 166 -10.09 14.72 5.20
N THR A 167 -9.13 15.29 4.47
CA THR A 167 -9.04 15.21 3.00
C THR A 167 -7.62 14.82 2.55
N ILE A 168 -6.99 13.92 3.29
CA ILE A 168 -5.62 13.46 3.08
C ILE A 168 -5.52 12.79 1.70
N ALA A 169 -6.42 11.86 1.38
CA ALA A 169 -6.38 11.10 0.12
C ALA A 169 -6.43 12.03 -1.09
N ALA A 170 -7.40 12.94 -1.10
CA ALA A 170 -7.54 13.92 -2.18
C ALA A 170 -6.30 14.81 -2.32
N THR A 171 -5.74 15.29 -1.19
CA THR A 171 -4.53 16.12 -1.21
C THR A 171 -3.35 15.34 -1.76
N GLN A 172 -3.12 14.11 -1.29
CA GLN A 172 -1.99 13.29 -1.74
C GLN A 172 -2.10 12.91 -3.22
N LEU A 173 -3.30 12.64 -3.75
CA LEU A 173 -3.51 12.40 -5.18
C LEU A 173 -3.24 13.64 -6.05
N THR A 174 -3.41 14.86 -5.52
CA THR A 174 -3.00 16.06 -6.28
C THR A 174 -1.49 16.22 -6.36
N LEU A 175 -0.77 15.71 -5.37
CA LEU A 175 0.69 15.75 -5.31
C LEU A 175 1.28 14.63 -6.15
N ASN A 176 0.78 13.40 -6.04
CA ASN A 176 1.25 12.25 -6.83
C ASN A 176 0.05 11.52 -7.47
N PRO A 177 -0.42 11.96 -8.66
CA PRO A 177 -1.67 11.50 -9.27
C PRO A 177 -1.62 10.08 -9.87
N ASN A 178 -0.42 9.57 -10.12
CA ASN A 178 -0.11 8.26 -10.68
C ASN A 178 0.54 7.34 -9.64
N MET A 179 0.50 7.73 -8.36
CA MET A 179 1.09 6.99 -7.26
C MET A 179 0.74 5.50 -7.36
N GLY A 180 1.75 4.66 -7.19
CA GLY A 180 1.58 3.24 -7.39
C GLY A 180 2.80 2.44 -6.95
N PRO A 181 2.61 1.15 -6.68
CA PRO A 181 3.68 0.30 -6.16
C PRO A 181 4.85 0.16 -7.13
N LEU A 182 4.60 0.16 -8.44
CA LEU A 182 5.65 0.05 -9.46
C LEU A 182 6.52 1.31 -9.53
N GLU A 183 5.88 2.47 -9.58
CA GLU A 183 6.57 3.76 -9.61
C GLU A 183 7.30 4.03 -8.29
N GLY A 184 6.62 3.86 -7.16
CA GLY A 184 7.22 4.06 -5.85
C GLY A 184 8.47 3.19 -5.65
N ARG A 185 8.41 1.91 -6.05
CA ARG A 185 9.59 1.03 -6.02
C ARG A 185 10.70 1.48 -6.96
N ALA A 186 10.40 1.91 -8.18
CA ALA A 186 11.42 2.39 -9.11
C ALA A 186 12.20 3.61 -8.56
N TYR A 187 11.51 4.53 -7.88
CA TYR A 187 12.17 5.64 -7.21
C TYR A 187 12.90 5.23 -5.93
N CYS A 188 12.38 4.26 -5.16
CA CYS A 188 13.13 3.66 -4.05
C CYS A 188 14.43 3.01 -4.53
N ASP A 189 14.42 2.26 -5.63
CA ASP A 189 15.61 1.67 -6.24
C ASP A 189 16.61 2.75 -6.67
N THR A 190 16.11 3.86 -7.20
CA THR A 190 16.94 5.03 -7.55
C THR A 190 17.58 5.67 -6.31
N ILE A 191 16.80 5.86 -5.24
CA ILE A 191 17.27 6.44 -3.98
C ILE A 191 18.35 5.56 -3.36
N VAL A 192 18.10 4.25 -3.27
CA VAL A 192 19.05 3.28 -2.72
C VAL A 192 20.29 3.20 -3.61
N GLY A 193 20.11 3.09 -4.93
CA GLY A 193 21.21 2.98 -5.90
C GLY A 193 22.14 4.18 -5.91
N TYR A 194 21.61 5.40 -5.73
CA TYR A 194 22.43 6.60 -5.62
C TYR A 194 23.07 6.75 -4.21
N SER A 195 22.37 6.36 -3.15
CA SER A 195 22.80 6.58 -1.76
C SER A 195 23.80 5.54 -1.26
N ALA A 196 23.57 4.27 -1.56
CA ALA A 196 24.38 3.14 -1.07
C ALA A 196 25.89 3.26 -1.39
N PRO A 197 26.34 3.55 -2.63
CA PRO A 197 27.77 3.67 -2.92
C PRO A 197 28.44 4.81 -2.13
N ARG A 198 27.73 5.93 -1.94
CA ARG A 198 28.21 7.08 -1.17
C ARG A 198 28.31 6.76 0.32
N LEU A 199 27.30 6.08 0.87
CA LEU A 199 27.31 5.63 2.25
C LEU A 199 28.42 4.61 2.51
N ALA A 200 28.58 3.63 1.62
CA ALA A 200 29.62 2.61 1.73
C ALA A 200 31.04 3.22 1.68
N GLY A 201 31.26 4.20 0.80
CA GLY A 201 32.52 4.93 0.71
C GLY A 201 32.78 5.82 1.93
N LEU A 202 31.75 6.53 2.41
CA LEU A 202 31.83 7.40 3.59
C LEU A 202 32.17 6.61 4.86
N LEU A 203 31.53 5.47 5.07
CA LEU A 203 31.76 4.60 6.22
C LEU A 203 33.03 3.73 6.08
N GLY A 204 33.73 3.80 4.95
CA GLY A 204 34.90 2.96 4.66
C GLY A 204 34.58 1.47 4.56
N LEU A 205 33.31 1.11 4.31
CA LEU A 205 32.86 -0.27 4.12
C LEU A 205 33.23 -0.78 2.72
N ALA A 206 33.38 0.13 1.77
CA ALA A 206 33.83 -0.15 0.42
C ALA A 206 34.84 0.90 -0.05
N SER A 207 35.76 0.51 -0.93
CA SER A 207 36.70 1.42 -1.58
C SER A 207 36.55 1.34 -3.09
N THR A 208 36.76 2.47 -3.78
CA THR A 208 36.84 2.51 -5.23
C THR A 208 38.11 1.79 -5.70
N GLY A 209 37.96 0.82 -6.60
CA GLY A 209 39.07 -0.02 -7.07
C GLY A 209 38.64 -1.42 -7.49
N PRO A 210 39.58 -2.34 -7.70
CA PRO A 210 39.26 -3.74 -7.95
C PRO A 210 38.49 -4.36 -6.76
N GLY A 211 37.45 -5.15 -7.03
CA GLY A 211 36.61 -5.81 -6.03
C GLY A 211 35.53 -6.66 -6.70
N CYS A 212 34.72 -7.39 -5.94
CA CYS A 212 33.66 -8.20 -6.52
C CYS A 212 32.59 -7.33 -7.21
N THR A 213 32.37 -7.54 -8.52
CA THR A 213 31.37 -6.81 -9.31
C THR A 213 30.05 -7.57 -9.50
N ASP A 214 29.97 -8.80 -9.00
CA ASP A 214 28.78 -9.64 -9.11
C ASP A 214 27.78 -9.30 -8.00
N SER A 215 26.59 -8.81 -8.36
CA SER A 215 25.54 -8.43 -7.41
C SER A 215 25.00 -9.61 -6.58
N ASP A 216 25.20 -10.84 -7.06
CA ASP A 216 24.72 -12.05 -6.40
C ASP A 216 25.75 -12.61 -5.39
N ALA A 217 26.92 -11.99 -5.28
CA ALA A 217 27.97 -12.39 -4.35
C ALA A 217 27.79 -11.73 -2.96
N CYS A 218 28.11 -12.48 -1.91
CA CYS A 218 28.05 -12.02 -0.51
C CYS A 218 29.01 -10.88 -0.17
N ASN A 219 30.03 -10.66 -0.98
CA ASN A 219 30.98 -9.56 -0.84
C ASN A 219 30.93 -8.61 -2.05
N TYR A 220 29.78 -8.52 -2.72
CA TYR A 220 29.54 -7.55 -3.78
C TYR A 220 29.96 -6.15 -3.31
N ASN A 221 30.85 -5.53 -4.09
CA ASN A 221 31.30 -4.17 -3.84
C ASN A 221 30.70 -3.25 -4.90
N THR A 222 29.70 -2.46 -4.51
CA THR A 222 29.05 -1.47 -5.39
C THR A 222 30.02 -0.40 -5.93
N LEU A 223 31.18 -0.22 -5.28
CA LEU A 223 32.24 0.70 -5.69
C LEU A 223 33.34 0.03 -6.53
N ALA A 224 33.20 -1.26 -6.85
CA ALA A 224 34.19 -1.98 -7.66
C ALA A 224 34.23 -1.45 -9.10
N THR A 225 35.42 -1.03 -9.56
CA THR A 225 35.64 -0.55 -10.93
C THR A 225 36.10 -1.64 -11.89
N SER A 226 36.47 -2.80 -11.35
CA SER A 226 36.82 -4.01 -12.09
C SER A 226 36.72 -5.23 -11.19
N ASP A 227 36.28 -6.36 -11.72
CA ASP A 227 36.33 -7.64 -10.99
C ASP A 227 37.78 -8.02 -10.69
N ASP A 228 38.08 -8.27 -9.43
CA ASP A 228 39.38 -8.76 -8.95
C ASP A 228 39.39 -10.27 -8.66
N GLY A 229 38.27 -10.95 -8.91
CA GLY A 229 38.08 -12.37 -8.62
C GLY A 229 37.88 -12.66 -7.14
N SER A 230 37.58 -11.65 -6.32
CA SER A 230 37.33 -11.83 -4.88
C SER A 230 35.91 -12.33 -4.54
N CYS A 231 34.99 -12.45 -5.52
CA CYS A 231 33.61 -12.82 -5.26
C CYS A 231 33.45 -14.12 -4.45
N THR A 232 32.73 -14.03 -3.34
CA THR A 232 32.33 -15.14 -2.48
C THR A 232 30.82 -15.27 -2.52
N TYR A 233 30.31 -16.49 -2.65
CA TYR A 233 28.88 -16.78 -2.72
C TYR A 233 28.47 -17.60 -1.50
N ALA A 234 27.19 -17.52 -1.14
CA ALA A 234 26.63 -18.36 -0.09
C ALA A 234 26.72 -19.84 -0.47
N GLU A 235 26.80 -20.72 0.54
CA GLU A 235 26.68 -22.16 0.31
C GLU A 235 25.26 -22.48 -0.17
N ALA A 236 25.11 -23.51 -1.02
CA ALA A 236 23.80 -23.87 -1.55
C ALA A 236 22.81 -24.19 -0.41
N GLY A 237 21.69 -23.47 -0.36
CA GLY A 237 20.69 -23.58 0.69
C GLY A 237 20.99 -22.75 1.95
N PHE A 238 21.94 -21.81 1.89
CA PHE A 238 22.25 -20.88 2.96
C PHE A 238 22.27 -19.43 2.44
N ASP A 239 22.03 -18.46 3.31
CA ASP A 239 22.28 -17.04 3.03
C ASP A 239 23.76 -16.67 3.28
N CYS A 240 24.11 -15.40 3.09
CA CYS A 240 25.48 -14.90 3.25
C CYS A 240 25.98 -14.91 4.71
N GLU A 241 25.05 -15.01 5.66
CA GLU A 241 25.27 -15.16 7.09
C GLU A 241 25.40 -16.63 7.52
N GLY A 242 25.22 -17.57 6.59
CA GLY A 242 25.30 -19.01 6.84
C GLY A 242 24.06 -19.56 7.54
N ILE A 243 22.92 -18.88 7.44
CA ILE A 243 21.63 -19.35 7.93
C ILE A 243 20.98 -20.21 6.84
N ALA A 244 20.51 -21.39 7.23
CA ALA A 244 19.85 -22.30 6.32
C ALA A 244 18.55 -21.68 5.80
N ILE A 245 18.47 -21.53 4.49
CA ILE A 245 17.26 -21.12 3.79
C ILE A 245 16.37 -22.35 3.71
N ALA A 246 15.17 -22.28 4.27
CA ALA A 246 14.20 -23.37 4.15
C ALA A 246 13.70 -23.45 2.69
N PRO A 247 13.99 -24.54 1.94
CA PRO A 247 13.48 -24.70 0.60
C PRO A 247 12.02 -25.19 0.65
N GLY A 248 11.18 -24.64 -0.21
CA GLY A 248 9.79 -25.04 -0.37
C GLY A 248 9.11 -24.11 -1.37
N CYS A 249 7.83 -24.34 -1.67
CA CYS A 249 7.13 -23.45 -2.56
C CYS A 249 6.88 -22.09 -1.88
N THR A 250 7.52 -21.04 -2.38
CA THR A 250 7.33 -19.67 -1.90
C THR A 250 6.16 -18.97 -2.57
N ASP A 251 5.56 -19.60 -3.59
CA ASP A 251 4.42 -19.04 -4.30
C ASP A 251 3.12 -19.30 -3.51
N PRO A 252 2.47 -18.25 -2.95
CA PRO A 252 1.19 -18.40 -2.27
C PRO A 252 0.07 -18.96 -3.17
N MET A 253 0.27 -19.01 -4.50
CA MET A 253 -0.66 -19.59 -5.48
C MET A 253 -0.62 -21.11 -5.58
N ALA A 254 0.41 -21.77 -5.04
CA ALA A 254 0.57 -23.21 -5.17
C ALA A 254 -0.16 -23.97 -4.06
N CYS A 255 -0.66 -25.16 -4.40
CA CYS A 255 -1.35 -26.05 -3.46
C CYS A 255 -0.45 -26.54 -2.32
N ASN A 256 0.87 -26.44 -2.47
CA ASN A 256 1.87 -26.76 -1.47
C ASN A 256 2.69 -25.53 -1.03
N TYR A 257 2.12 -24.33 -1.12
CA TYR A 257 2.71 -23.12 -0.54
C TYR A 257 3.16 -23.37 0.90
N ASP A 258 4.41 -23.02 1.19
CA ASP A 258 5.00 -23.10 2.52
C ASP A 258 5.36 -21.68 2.98
N ASN A 259 4.62 -21.17 3.97
CA ASN A 259 4.87 -19.84 4.53
C ASN A 259 6.17 -19.74 5.34
N LEU A 260 6.84 -20.87 5.58
CA LEU A 260 8.17 -20.93 6.19
C LEU A 260 9.29 -21.05 5.14
N ALA A 261 8.96 -21.25 3.87
CA ALA A 261 9.95 -21.29 2.80
C ALA A 261 10.56 -19.92 2.55
N GLN A 262 11.89 -19.88 2.43
CA GLN A 262 12.67 -18.67 2.17
C GLN A 262 13.30 -18.68 0.77
N SER A 263 13.21 -19.82 0.07
CA SER A 263 13.57 -19.95 -1.35
C SER A 263 12.68 -20.96 -2.06
N ASP A 264 12.25 -20.61 -3.26
CA ASP A 264 11.54 -21.52 -4.15
C ASP A 264 12.45 -22.66 -4.59
N ASP A 265 12.04 -23.90 -4.35
CA ASP A 265 12.73 -25.10 -4.80
C ASP A 265 12.14 -25.70 -6.08
N GLY A 266 11.19 -25.01 -6.70
CA GLY A 266 10.47 -25.45 -7.89
C GLY A 266 9.48 -26.57 -7.61
N SER A 267 9.15 -26.84 -6.34
CA SER A 267 8.15 -27.85 -5.96
C SER A 267 6.71 -27.35 -6.05
N CYS A 268 6.47 -26.08 -6.39
CA CYS A 268 5.12 -25.50 -6.48
C CYS A 268 4.18 -26.34 -7.37
N ASP A 269 3.13 -26.89 -6.76
CA ASP A 269 2.09 -27.71 -7.38
C ASP A 269 0.84 -26.87 -7.61
N TYR A 270 0.48 -26.66 -8.88
CA TYR A 270 -0.68 -25.87 -9.28
C TYR A 270 -1.87 -26.72 -9.73
N LEU A 271 -1.91 -28.01 -9.36
CA LEU A 271 -2.94 -28.97 -9.81
C LEU A 271 -3.13 -29.00 -11.32
N GLU A 272 -2.01 -29.02 -12.04
CA GLU A 272 -2.00 -29.04 -13.50
C GLU A 272 -2.65 -30.32 -14.04
N SER A 273 -3.82 -30.19 -14.65
CA SER A 273 -4.42 -31.31 -15.40
C SER A 273 -3.97 -31.27 -16.86
N THR A 274 -3.46 -32.41 -17.33
CA THR A 274 -3.13 -32.64 -18.74
C THR A 274 -4.35 -33.06 -19.57
N THR A 275 -5.52 -33.23 -18.93
CA THR A 275 -6.75 -33.70 -19.58
C THR A 275 -7.96 -32.85 -19.18
N VAL A 276 -8.66 -32.34 -20.18
CA VAL A 276 -9.97 -31.68 -20.02
C VAL A 276 -11.04 -32.74 -19.75
N ALA A 277 -11.72 -32.66 -18.62
CA ALA A 277 -12.92 -33.47 -18.37
C ALA A 277 -14.08 -32.95 -19.24
N THR A 278 -14.34 -33.61 -20.38
CA THR A 278 -15.42 -33.23 -21.31
C THR A 278 -16.66 -34.11 -21.12
N GLY A 279 -17.85 -33.53 -21.31
CA GLY A 279 -19.13 -34.25 -21.23
C GLY A 279 -20.22 -33.48 -20.47
N PRO A 280 -21.51 -33.81 -20.73
CA PRO A 280 -22.66 -33.08 -20.19
C PRO A 280 -22.82 -33.18 -18.65
N ASP A 281 -22.14 -34.14 -18.03
CA ASP A 281 -22.17 -34.38 -16.58
C ASP A 281 -21.01 -33.69 -15.83
N ASN A 282 -20.11 -33.00 -16.55
CA ASN A 282 -18.98 -32.32 -15.92
C ASN A 282 -19.37 -30.88 -15.56
N LEU A 283 -19.30 -30.57 -14.27
CA LEU A 283 -19.46 -29.22 -13.76
C LEU A 283 -18.13 -28.47 -13.87
N TRP A 284 -18.15 -27.29 -14.48
CA TRP A 284 -17.02 -26.38 -14.57
C TRP A 284 -17.28 -25.14 -13.71
N LEU A 285 -16.30 -24.77 -12.89
CA LEU A 285 -16.30 -23.52 -12.12
C LEU A 285 -15.66 -22.44 -12.98
N VAL A 286 -16.29 -21.27 -13.05
CA VAL A 286 -15.76 -20.09 -13.74
C VAL A 286 -15.75 -18.91 -12.78
N GLY A 287 -14.60 -18.28 -12.64
CA GLY A 287 -14.43 -17.13 -11.76
C GLY A 287 -13.94 -15.91 -12.55
N VAL A 288 -14.43 -14.74 -12.15
CA VAL A 288 -13.85 -13.45 -12.53
C VAL A 288 -13.33 -12.82 -11.25
N THR A 289 -12.05 -12.48 -11.22
CA THR A 289 -11.46 -11.76 -10.09
C THR A 289 -11.22 -10.32 -10.51
N VAL A 290 -11.89 -9.39 -9.83
CA VAL A 290 -11.79 -7.93 -10.03
C VAL A 290 -11.46 -7.32 -8.68
N THR A 291 -10.20 -6.95 -8.47
CA THR A 291 -9.70 -6.31 -7.25
C THR A 291 -8.61 -5.32 -7.66
N GLY A 292 -8.64 -4.08 -7.16
CA GLY A 292 -7.64 -3.06 -7.50
C GLY A 292 -7.74 -2.52 -8.93
N THR A 293 -8.95 -2.53 -9.51
CA THR A 293 -9.21 -1.91 -10.82
C THR A 293 -10.31 -0.87 -10.69
N GLU A 294 -10.39 0.06 -11.64
CA GLU A 294 -11.47 1.06 -11.76
C GLU A 294 -12.89 0.45 -11.79
N ASN A 295 -13.00 -0.88 -11.99
CA ASN A 295 -14.26 -1.60 -12.03
C ASN A 295 -14.79 -2.06 -10.66
N GLU A 296 -14.02 -1.89 -9.58
CA GLU A 296 -14.34 -2.34 -8.22
C GLU A 296 -15.58 -1.64 -7.62
N VAL A 297 -15.73 -0.33 -7.86
CA VAL A 297 -16.88 0.48 -7.39
C VAL A 297 -18.23 0.00 -7.97
N TYR A 298 -18.22 -0.70 -9.11
CA TYR A 298 -19.45 -1.18 -9.74
C TYR A 298 -19.81 -2.60 -9.32
N ALA A 299 -18.93 -3.27 -8.56
CA ALA A 299 -19.24 -4.50 -7.80
C ALA A 299 -19.78 -4.18 -6.39
N ALA A 300 -19.48 -2.99 -5.86
CA ALA A 300 -19.86 -2.53 -4.51
C ALA A 300 -21.38 -2.36 -4.27
N GLY A 301 -22.21 -2.43 -5.30
CA GLY A 301 -23.67 -2.37 -5.16
C GLY A 301 -24.30 -3.53 -4.38
N CYS A 302 -23.54 -4.60 -4.09
CA CYS A 302 -24.00 -5.78 -3.35
C CYS A 302 -23.57 -5.82 -1.87
N GLU A 303 -22.84 -4.82 -1.36
CA GLU A 303 -22.22 -4.85 -0.02
C GLU A 303 -23.13 -4.37 1.12
N ALA A 304 -24.30 -3.79 0.81
CA ALA A 304 -25.12 -3.10 1.82
C ALA A 304 -25.88 -4.00 2.82
N ASP A 305 -25.90 -5.33 2.64
CA ASP A 305 -26.72 -6.25 3.45
C ASP A 305 -25.94 -7.43 4.10
N GLY A 306 -24.63 -7.29 4.31
CA GLY A 306 -23.87 -8.25 5.12
C GLY A 306 -23.59 -9.60 4.46
N GLY A 307 -23.47 -9.64 3.13
CA GLY A 307 -22.91 -10.78 2.41
C GLY A 307 -21.38 -10.72 2.40
N VAL A 308 -20.72 -11.85 2.66
CA VAL A 308 -19.28 -12.06 2.41
C VAL A 308 -18.90 -11.46 1.08
N ASN A 309 -17.84 -10.64 1.03
CA ASN A 309 -17.10 -10.37 -0.20
C ASN A 309 -16.69 -11.71 -0.80
N PRO A 310 -17.09 -12.02 -2.04
CA PRO A 310 -16.34 -13.00 -2.77
C PRO A 310 -15.77 -12.31 -4.01
N ASN A 311 -14.63 -12.79 -4.46
CA ASN A 311 -14.43 -13.03 -5.89
C ASN A 311 -15.79 -13.10 -6.60
N VAL A 312 -16.06 -12.29 -7.63
CA VAL A 312 -17.31 -12.43 -8.39
C VAL A 312 -17.31 -13.82 -9.03
N SER A 313 -17.82 -14.80 -8.28
CA SER A 313 -18.00 -16.15 -8.75
C SER A 313 -19.27 -16.08 -9.56
N ILE A 314 -19.14 -16.18 -10.87
CA ILE A 314 -20.26 -16.62 -11.66
C ILE A 314 -20.47 -18.08 -11.23
N ASN A 315 -21.39 -18.31 -10.29
CA ASN A 315 -21.93 -19.64 -10.03
C ASN A 315 -22.87 -20.01 -11.17
N GLY A 316 -22.28 -20.20 -12.36
CA GLY A 316 -22.94 -20.63 -13.57
C GLY A 316 -22.48 -22.03 -13.94
N VAL A 317 -23.43 -22.90 -14.25
CA VAL A 317 -23.14 -24.18 -14.88
C VAL A 317 -22.88 -23.92 -16.37
N ILE A 318 -21.64 -24.07 -16.83
CA ILE A 318 -21.35 -24.11 -18.27
C ILE A 318 -21.47 -25.55 -18.74
N VAL A 319 -22.58 -25.88 -19.40
CA VAL A 319 -22.78 -27.18 -20.05
C VAL A 319 -22.30 -27.04 -21.50
N GLY A 320 -21.09 -27.51 -21.79
CA GLY A 320 -20.52 -27.54 -23.14
C GLY A 320 -19.77 -28.85 -23.39
N ASP A 321 -19.95 -29.45 -24.56
CA ASP A 321 -19.37 -30.75 -24.91
C ASP A 321 -17.87 -30.69 -25.27
N GLY A 322 -17.24 -29.51 -25.17
CA GLY A 322 -15.82 -29.29 -25.40
C GLY A 322 -15.37 -29.53 -26.85
N SER A 323 -16.29 -29.69 -27.81
CA SER A 323 -15.96 -29.97 -29.21
C SER A 323 -15.98 -28.75 -30.14
N ALA A 324 -16.40 -27.58 -29.63
CA ALA A 324 -16.43 -26.28 -30.31
C ALA A 324 -16.24 -25.12 -29.28
N PRO A 325 -15.96 -23.87 -29.72
CA PRO A 325 -15.83 -22.72 -28.81
C PRO A 325 -17.06 -22.58 -27.90
N LEU A 326 -16.82 -22.23 -26.63
CA LEU A 326 -17.84 -22.04 -25.59
C LEU A 326 -19.07 -21.31 -26.15
N THR A 327 -20.23 -21.98 -26.15
CA THR A 327 -21.51 -21.40 -26.55
C THR A 327 -22.35 -21.17 -25.29
N LEU A 328 -22.63 -19.91 -24.96
CA LEU A 328 -23.59 -19.56 -23.92
C LEU A 328 -25.00 -19.87 -24.43
N SER A 329 -25.70 -20.79 -23.75
CA SER A 329 -27.05 -21.23 -24.10
C SER A 329 -28.08 -20.52 -23.22
N GLY A 330 -29.19 -20.04 -23.80
CA GLY A 330 -30.32 -19.47 -23.06
C GLY A 330 -30.66 -18.00 -23.33
N ILE A 331 -29.94 -17.30 -24.21
CA ILE A 331 -30.23 -15.89 -24.53
C ILE A 331 -31.18 -15.83 -25.73
N SER A 332 -32.37 -15.23 -25.56
CA SER A 332 -33.31 -14.94 -26.64
C SER A 332 -33.15 -13.48 -27.11
N ASP A 333 -32.86 -13.27 -28.40
CA ASP A 333 -32.90 -11.96 -29.07
C ASP A 333 -34.28 -11.77 -29.76
N PRO A 334 -35.19 -10.95 -29.20
CA PRO A 334 -36.49 -10.69 -29.80
C PRO A 334 -36.45 -9.65 -30.93
N THR A 335 -35.29 -9.08 -31.29
CA THR A 335 -35.14 -8.04 -32.30
C THR A 335 -34.53 -8.52 -33.63
N GLY A 336 -33.96 -9.73 -33.66
CA GLY A 336 -33.51 -10.36 -34.90
C GLY A 336 -32.32 -9.66 -35.56
N LEU A 337 -31.46 -9.01 -34.77
CA LEU A 337 -30.29 -8.26 -35.25
C LEU A 337 -28.96 -8.98 -34.97
N LEU A 338 -29.00 -10.27 -34.61
CA LEU A 338 -27.81 -11.14 -34.53
C LEU A 338 -27.40 -11.74 -35.89
N GLY A 339 -27.50 -10.96 -36.96
CA GLY A 339 -27.21 -11.41 -38.33
C GLY A 339 -25.75 -11.29 -38.78
N GLU A 340 -24.96 -10.38 -38.20
CA GLU A 340 -23.61 -10.07 -38.71
C GLU A 340 -22.70 -9.58 -37.57
N LEU A 341 -22.03 -10.48 -36.86
CA LEU A 341 -20.93 -10.08 -35.96
C LEU A 341 -19.77 -11.09 -36.06
N ALA A 342 -18.74 -10.68 -36.80
CA ALA A 342 -17.37 -10.76 -36.32
C ALA A 342 -17.04 -9.34 -35.79
N ALA A 343 -16.15 -9.17 -34.81
CA ALA A 343 -15.24 -8.04 -35.02
C ALA A 343 -14.98 -6.88 -33.99
N LEU A 344 -15.24 -6.87 -32.67
CA LEU A 344 -15.29 -5.62 -31.83
C LEU A 344 -14.07 -5.10 -31.02
N ALA A 345 -13.25 -4.24 -31.62
CA ALA A 345 -12.56 -3.22 -30.83
C ALA A 345 -13.57 -2.16 -30.33
N SER A 346 -13.56 -1.89 -29.02
CA SER A 346 -13.88 -0.64 -28.29
C SER A 346 -15.23 0.08 -28.45
N THR A 347 -15.99 0.25 -27.34
CA THR A 347 -16.35 1.54 -26.67
C THR A 347 -17.40 1.36 -25.53
N VAL A 348 -16.94 1.48 -24.28
CA VAL A 348 -17.59 1.89 -22.99
C VAL A 348 -18.79 1.11 -22.35
N SER A 349 -18.65 0.95 -21.01
CA SER A 349 -19.63 0.76 -19.90
C SER A 349 -19.95 -0.67 -19.40
N PHE A 350 -19.91 -0.83 -18.07
CA PHE A 350 -20.15 -2.04 -17.29
C PHE A 350 -21.13 -1.77 -16.14
N GLY A 351 -21.93 -2.77 -15.75
CA GLY A 351 -22.87 -2.66 -14.63
C GLY A 351 -23.27 -4.04 -14.10
N ILE A 352 -23.28 -4.21 -12.78
CA ILE A 352 -23.49 -5.50 -12.06
C ILE A 352 -24.75 -5.43 -11.18
N CYS A 353 -25.83 -4.80 -11.68
CA CYS A 353 -27.14 -4.87 -11.01
C CYS A 353 -28.24 -5.05 -12.06
N ASP A 354 -29.10 -6.04 -11.82
CA ASP A 354 -30.27 -6.50 -12.59
C ASP A 354 -30.02 -7.45 -13.79
N ASP A 355 -30.40 -8.72 -13.56
CA ASP A 355 -30.79 -9.84 -14.41
C ASP A 355 -30.14 -10.15 -15.78
N ASN A 356 -29.16 -9.41 -16.33
CA ASN A 356 -28.51 -9.82 -17.59
C ASN A 356 -27.02 -9.50 -17.71
N ILE A 357 -26.23 -10.51 -18.10
CA ILE A 357 -24.83 -10.39 -18.54
C ILE A 357 -24.79 -10.52 -20.07
N THR A 358 -24.17 -9.56 -20.78
CA THR A 358 -23.95 -9.66 -22.23
C THR A 358 -22.52 -9.25 -22.60
N ILE A 359 -21.79 -10.08 -23.35
CA ILE A 359 -20.39 -9.86 -23.78
C ILE A 359 -20.36 -9.79 -25.32
N SER A 360 -19.69 -8.80 -25.92
CA SER A 360 -19.48 -8.73 -27.37
C SER A 360 -18.08 -8.21 -27.73
N ALA A 361 -17.42 -8.85 -28.71
CA ALA A 361 -15.97 -9.06 -28.72
C ALA A 361 -15.18 -8.64 -29.98
N LEU A 362 -14.05 -7.95 -29.80
CA LEU A 362 -12.68 -8.19 -30.31
C LEU A 362 -11.63 -7.38 -29.50
N GLY A 363 -10.74 -8.03 -28.76
CA GLY A 363 -9.59 -8.71 -29.36
C GLY A 363 -8.36 -7.81 -29.14
N ASN A 364 -7.38 -8.16 -28.31
CA ASN A 364 -6.83 -9.49 -27.98
C ASN A 364 -6.56 -9.55 -26.46
N ILE A 365 -7.17 -10.43 -25.67
CA ILE A 365 -6.73 -11.81 -25.36
C ILE A 365 -7.85 -12.48 -24.53
N ILE A 366 -8.20 -13.75 -24.79
CA ILE A 366 -8.28 -14.84 -23.77
C ILE A 366 -7.94 -16.16 -24.48
N PRO A 367 -6.73 -16.70 -24.26
CA PRO A 367 -6.61 -18.14 -24.04
C PRO A 367 -5.65 -18.46 -22.87
N LEU A 368 -6.09 -19.25 -21.90
CA LEU A 368 -5.19 -19.90 -20.95
C LEU A 368 -4.70 -21.23 -21.56
N VAL A 369 -3.58 -21.19 -22.26
CA VAL A 369 -2.78 -22.37 -22.63
C VAL A 369 -1.30 -21.99 -22.60
N SER A 370 -0.53 -22.59 -21.69
CA SER A 370 0.91 -22.78 -21.86
C SER A 370 1.17 -24.29 -21.87
N ASN A 371 1.87 -24.79 -22.89
CA ASN A 371 2.26 -26.20 -23.06
C ASN A 371 1.14 -27.27 -23.00
N GLY A 372 -0.12 -26.90 -23.24
CA GLY A 372 -1.23 -27.88 -23.31
C GLY A 372 -1.77 -28.33 -21.94
N GLN A 373 -1.46 -27.61 -20.86
CA GLN A 373 -1.95 -27.87 -19.50
C GLN A 373 -2.92 -26.77 -19.06
N PHE A 374 -3.94 -27.17 -18.28
CA PHE A 374 -4.95 -26.29 -17.70
C PHE A 374 -4.53 -25.94 -16.27
N TRP A 375 -4.58 -24.65 -15.92
CA TRP A 375 -4.13 -24.12 -14.63
C TRP A 375 -5.31 -23.90 -13.69
N GLN A 376 -5.13 -24.26 -12.42
CA GLN A 376 -5.88 -23.72 -11.28
C GLN A 376 -4.98 -22.74 -10.53
N SER A 377 -5.54 -21.62 -10.06
CA SER A 377 -5.01 -20.90 -8.92
C SER A 377 -6.19 -20.49 -8.06
N PRO A 378 -6.22 -20.85 -6.76
CA PRO A 378 -7.00 -20.13 -5.78
C PRO A 378 -6.18 -18.92 -5.28
N ILE A 379 -6.05 -17.88 -6.14
CA ILE A 379 -5.60 -16.49 -5.82
C ILE A 379 -4.03 -16.40 -5.66
N PRO A 380 -3.28 -15.27 -5.95
CA PRO A 380 -3.68 -13.88 -5.80
C PRO A 380 -3.30 -12.80 -6.82
N ALA A 381 -3.96 -11.67 -6.56
CA ALA A 381 -3.62 -10.30 -6.92
C ALA A 381 -2.12 -9.98 -6.84
N ILE A 382 -1.60 -9.32 -7.87
CA ILE A 382 -1.38 -7.86 -7.94
C ILE A 382 -1.13 -7.54 -9.44
N GLY A 383 -2.01 -6.75 -10.06
CA GLY A 383 -1.95 -6.38 -11.49
C GLY A 383 -3.02 -7.05 -12.37
N ASP A 384 -3.00 -6.71 -13.67
CA ASP A 384 -4.08 -6.86 -14.68
C ASP A 384 -4.96 -8.13 -14.56
N SER A 385 -6.28 -7.91 -14.44
CA SER A 385 -7.37 -8.89 -14.23
C SER A 385 -7.32 -10.18 -15.06
N TYR A 386 -7.83 -11.30 -14.49
CA TYR A 386 -7.91 -12.60 -15.17
C TYR A 386 -9.30 -13.27 -15.09
N LEU A 387 -9.69 -13.93 -16.20
CA LEU A 387 -10.81 -14.89 -16.26
C LEU A 387 -10.24 -16.31 -16.20
N TRP A 388 -10.76 -17.15 -15.30
CA TRP A 388 -10.31 -18.53 -15.15
C TRP A 388 -11.49 -19.52 -15.17
N ALA A 389 -11.22 -20.76 -15.60
CA ALA A 389 -12.18 -21.86 -15.62
C ALA A 389 -11.50 -23.21 -15.32
N ALA A 390 -12.08 -24.02 -14.43
CA ALA A 390 -11.56 -25.34 -14.05
C ALA A 390 -12.69 -26.36 -13.77
N PRO A 391 -12.50 -27.68 -13.98
CA PRO A 391 -13.49 -28.68 -13.60
C PRO A 391 -13.70 -28.68 -12.08
N ALA A 392 -14.96 -28.69 -11.62
CA ALA A 392 -15.29 -28.76 -10.20
C ALA A 392 -14.74 -30.04 -9.53
N ALA A 393 -14.59 -31.12 -10.30
CA ALA A 393 -14.02 -32.38 -9.82
C ALA A 393 -12.53 -32.33 -9.47
N ASN A 394 -11.81 -31.28 -9.92
CA ASN A 394 -10.40 -31.09 -9.58
C ASN A 394 -10.21 -30.45 -8.19
N PHE A 395 -11.29 -30.00 -7.55
CA PHE A 395 -11.23 -29.44 -6.21
C PHE A 395 -11.87 -30.40 -5.20
N THR A 396 -11.26 -30.52 -4.02
CA THR A 396 -11.90 -31.23 -2.89
C THR A 396 -12.80 -30.24 -2.15
N VAL A 397 -14.00 -30.66 -1.76
CA VAL A 397 -14.85 -29.84 -0.90
C VAL A 397 -14.25 -29.85 0.51
N GLY A 398 -13.84 -28.68 1.02
CA GLY A 398 -13.09 -28.58 2.27
C GLY A 398 -12.97 -27.13 2.76
N CYS A 399 -11.80 -26.78 3.27
CA CYS A 399 -11.50 -25.40 3.65
C CYS A 399 -10.10 -24.99 3.20
N ALA A 400 -10.06 -23.97 2.32
CA ALA A 400 -8.83 -23.36 1.82
C ALA A 400 -8.41 -22.10 2.60
N ASP A 401 -9.16 -21.69 3.61
CA ASP A 401 -8.75 -20.58 4.48
C ASP A 401 -7.74 -21.07 5.53
N PRO A 402 -6.48 -20.61 5.51
CA PRO A 402 -5.47 -20.99 6.51
C PRO A 402 -5.84 -20.62 7.94
N ASN A 403 -6.78 -19.69 8.13
CA ASN A 403 -7.23 -19.23 9.44
C ASN A 403 -8.39 -20.07 10.00
N ALA A 404 -8.94 -21.02 9.24
CA ALA A 404 -9.97 -21.92 9.72
C ALA A 404 -9.36 -23.11 10.49
N GLY A 405 -10.02 -23.54 11.56
CA GLY A 405 -9.57 -24.65 12.40
C GLY A 405 -9.62 -26.02 11.72
N ASN A 406 -10.31 -26.14 10.59
CA ASN A 406 -10.32 -27.32 9.73
C ASN A 406 -9.67 -27.05 8.36
N PHE A 407 -8.77 -26.06 8.27
CA PHE A 407 -7.93 -25.89 7.10
C PHE A 407 -7.27 -27.22 6.72
N SER A 408 -7.44 -27.60 5.45
CA SER A 408 -6.94 -28.86 4.92
C SER A 408 -5.95 -28.62 3.79
N SER A 409 -6.30 -27.76 2.84
CA SER A 409 -5.50 -27.45 1.67
C SER A 409 -5.94 -26.12 1.07
N PRO A 410 -5.02 -25.24 0.61
CA PRO A 410 -5.39 -24.00 -0.06
C PRO A 410 -6.13 -24.24 -1.40
N CYS A 411 -6.16 -25.48 -1.89
CA CYS A 411 -6.85 -25.87 -3.11
C CYS A 411 -8.23 -26.51 -2.89
N ASP A 412 -8.73 -26.49 -1.65
CA ASP A 412 -10.09 -26.93 -1.35
C ASP A 412 -11.14 -25.85 -1.66
N LEU A 413 -12.33 -26.25 -2.09
CA LEU A 413 -13.46 -25.32 -2.15
C LEU A 413 -13.88 -24.99 -0.72
N SER A 414 -13.67 -23.74 -0.29
CA SER A 414 -14.03 -23.16 1.03
C SER A 414 -15.53 -23.08 1.30
N LEU A 415 -16.23 -24.19 1.09
CA LEU A 415 -17.66 -24.35 1.35
C LEU A 415 -17.92 -24.93 2.74
N ALA A 416 -16.87 -25.32 3.48
CA ALA A 416 -16.98 -26.00 4.77
C ALA A 416 -15.97 -25.50 5.82
N CYS A 417 -15.54 -24.23 5.76
CA CYS A 417 -14.61 -23.67 6.75
C CYS A 417 -15.25 -23.57 8.14
N VAL A 418 -14.46 -23.96 9.14
CA VAL A 418 -14.83 -23.94 10.56
C VAL A 418 -13.98 -22.89 11.24
N TYR A 419 -14.59 -21.78 11.64
CA TYR A 419 -13.93 -20.72 12.38
C TYR A 419 -14.24 -20.86 13.85
N SER A 420 -13.18 -20.77 14.65
CA SER A 420 -13.25 -20.76 16.11
C SER A 420 -13.27 -19.31 16.59
N GLY A 421 -14.17 -19.00 17.51
CA GLY A 421 -14.29 -17.67 18.08
C GLY A 421 -15.62 -17.51 18.80
N CYS A 422 -15.85 -16.35 19.42
CA CYS A 422 -17.06 -16.16 20.22
C CYS A 422 -18.30 -16.16 19.32
N THR A 423 -19.19 -17.13 19.54
CA THR A 423 -20.42 -17.29 18.76
C THR A 423 -21.63 -16.60 19.40
N ASP A 424 -21.46 -16.02 20.58
CA ASP A 424 -22.55 -15.38 21.33
C ASP A 424 -22.54 -13.85 21.12
N PRO A 425 -23.54 -13.28 20.44
CA PRO A 425 -23.64 -11.84 20.22
C PRO A 425 -23.82 -11.02 21.50
N ALA A 426 -24.04 -11.66 22.65
CA ALA A 426 -24.06 -10.98 23.94
C ALA A 426 -22.67 -10.58 24.46
N PHE A 427 -21.58 -10.92 23.75
CA PHE A 427 -20.20 -10.63 24.16
C PHE A 427 -19.50 -9.72 23.15
N ILE A 428 -18.55 -8.89 23.62
CA ILE A 428 -17.80 -7.95 22.78
C ILE A 428 -16.99 -8.70 21.72
N GLU A 429 -16.46 -9.87 22.06
CA GLU A 429 -15.63 -10.67 21.17
C GLU A 429 -16.43 -11.42 20.10
N PHE A 430 -17.76 -11.22 20.01
CA PHE A 430 -18.61 -11.89 19.04
C PHE A 430 -18.11 -11.75 17.61
N ASN A 431 -17.94 -12.89 16.94
CA ASN A 431 -17.60 -12.96 15.54
C ASN A 431 -18.71 -13.72 14.79
N PRO A 432 -19.46 -13.04 13.88
CA PRO A 432 -20.56 -13.67 13.14
C PRO A 432 -20.13 -14.77 12.17
N TYR A 433 -18.83 -14.90 11.90
CA TYR A 433 -18.26 -15.95 11.05
C TYR A 433 -17.83 -17.19 11.84
N SER A 434 -17.82 -17.12 13.18
CA SER A 434 -17.45 -18.25 14.04
C SER A 434 -18.56 -19.30 14.07
N THR A 435 -18.20 -20.55 13.78
CA THR A 435 -19.13 -21.69 13.79
C THR A 435 -18.92 -22.61 14.99
N ILE A 436 -17.82 -22.41 15.74
CA ILE A 436 -17.50 -23.10 16.98
C ILE A 436 -17.06 -22.09 18.02
N ASP A 437 -17.72 -22.11 19.18
CA ASP A 437 -17.27 -21.36 20.36
C ASP A 437 -15.98 -21.98 20.92
N ASP A 438 -14.91 -21.20 20.97
CA ASP A 438 -13.62 -21.59 21.52
C ASP A 438 -13.40 -21.09 22.95
N GLY A 439 -14.43 -20.48 23.56
CA GLY A 439 -14.37 -19.89 24.89
C GLY A 439 -13.74 -18.50 24.90
N SER A 440 -13.56 -17.87 23.74
CA SER A 440 -13.13 -16.46 23.65
C SER A 440 -14.21 -15.46 24.09
N CYS A 441 -15.46 -15.88 24.32
CA CYS A 441 -16.51 -15.05 24.92
C CYS A 441 -16.14 -14.67 26.36
N GLY A 442 -15.38 -13.59 26.53
CA GLY A 442 -14.81 -13.17 27.80
C GLY A 442 -15.56 -12.01 28.44
N ASN A 443 -15.96 -11.03 27.63
CA ASN A 443 -16.55 -9.78 28.10
C ASN A 443 -17.99 -9.66 27.62
N LEU A 444 -18.94 -9.85 28.53
CA LEU A 444 -20.36 -9.62 28.25
C LEU A 444 -20.58 -8.15 27.88
N VAL A 445 -21.36 -7.89 26.84
CA VAL A 445 -21.83 -6.55 26.50
C VAL A 445 -22.68 -6.03 27.66
N VAL A 446 -22.24 -4.95 28.27
CA VAL A 446 -22.97 -4.19 29.29
C VAL A 446 -23.25 -2.82 28.71
N GLU A 447 -24.51 -2.59 28.39
CA GLU A 447 -24.99 -1.34 27.81
C GLU A 447 -25.21 -0.27 28.89
N GLY A 448 -24.70 0.94 28.65
CA GLY A 448 -24.90 2.10 29.52
C GLY A 448 -24.00 3.27 29.15
N CYS A 449 -24.11 4.38 29.85
CA CYS A 449 -23.35 5.58 29.51
C CYS A 449 -21.86 5.43 29.87
N LEU A 450 -20.96 5.56 28.89
CA LEU A 450 -19.50 5.44 29.09
C LEU A 450 -18.82 6.73 29.55
N TYR A 451 -19.54 7.85 29.58
CA TYR A 451 -18.98 9.18 29.81
C TYR A 451 -19.03 9.55 31.30
N GLU A 452 -17.86 9.68 31.96
CA GLU A 452 -17.75 9.98 33.40
C GLU A 452 -18.42 11.31 33.82
N ASN A 453 -18.58 12.25 32.89
CA ASN A 453 -19.24 13.52 33.13
C ASN A 453 -20.78 13.46 32.99
N ALA A 454 -21.34 12.32 32.58
CA ALA A 454 -22.77 12.10 32.54
C ALA A 454 -23.32 11.81 33.95
N THR A 455 -24.52 12.32 34.22
CA THR A 455 -25.26 12.10 35.48
C THR A 455 -25.66 10.65 35.67
N ASN A 456 -25.80 9.92 34.57
CA ASN A 456 -26.11 8.50 34.51
C ASN A 456 -24.94 7.66 33.98
N TYR A 457 -23.71 8.15 34.14
CA TYR A 457 -22.50 7.36 33.90
C TYR A 457 -22.60 5.99 34.57
N ASP A 458 -22.39 4.92 33.79
CA ASP A 458 -22.35 3.57 34.29
C ASP A 458 -20.91 3.02 34.24
N PRO A 459 -20.23 2.88 35.40
CA PRO A 459 -18.85 2.41 35.46
C PRO A 459 -18.68 0.92 35.11
N ILE A 460 -19.77 0.16 34.96
CA ILE A 460 -19.71 -1.23 34.48
C ILE A 460 -20.12 -1.38 33.02
N ALA A 461 -20.62 -0.32 32.39
CA ALA A 461 -20.91 -0.33 30.96
C ALA A 461 -19.60 -0.41 30.15
N ASN A 462 -19.64 -1.17 29.07
CA ASN A 462 -18.56 -1.30 28.10
C ASN A 462 -19.03 -1.03 26.66
N THR A 463 -20.32 -0.78 26.48
CA THR A 463 -20.94 -0.43 25.21
C THR A 463 -21.88 0.74 25.45
N ASP A 464 -21.67 1.86 24.76
CA ASP A 464 -22.58 3.01 24.88
C ASP A 464 -23.89 2.73 24.14
N ASN A 465 -25.00 2.91 24.85
CA ASN A 465 -26.35 2.76 24.30
C ASN A 465 -27.02 4.10 23.99
N GLY A 466 -26.27 5.21 24.05
CA GLY A 466 -26.76 6.55 23.75
C GLY A 466 -27.72 7.09 24.82
N SER A 467 -27.73 6.52 26.03
CA SER A 467 -28.61 6.97 27.12
C SER A 467 -28.05 8.11 27.96
N CYS A 468 -26.81 8.58 27.70
CA CYS A 468 -26.13 9.58 28.53
C CYS A 468 -26.94 10.87 28.78
N GLU A 469 -27.08 11.23 30.05
CA GLU A 469 -27.72 12.46 30.54
C GLU A 469 -26.64 13.35 31.17
N PHE A 470 -26.66 14.67 30.93
CA PHE A 470 -25.74 15.64 31.54
C PHE A 470 -26.57 16.68 32.33
N ASP A 471 -26.16 17.04 33.57
CA ASP A 471 -26.94 17.97 34.43
C ASP A 471 -26.44 19.41 34.25
N ASP A 472 -27.32 20.26 33.72
CA ASP A 472 -27.09 21.69 33.46
C ASP A 472 -27.25 22.58 34.70
N ASN A 473 -27.07 22.05 35.90
CA ASN A 473 -27.21 22.82 37.13
C ASN A 473 -25.99 23.71 37.40
N GLY A 474 -25.73 24.67 36.52
CA GLY A 474 -24.54 25.52 36.63
C GLY A 474 -24.43 26.79 35.79
N GLY A 475 -25.39 27.18 34.95
CA GLY A 475 -25.44 28.54 34.39
C GLY A 475 -24.20 28.99 33.60
N GLY A 476 -23.85 28.23 32.57
CA GLY A 476 -22.92 28.60 31.50
C GLY A 476 -23.07 27.56 30.40
N ASN A 477 -23.49 27.97 29.21
CA ASN A 477 -23.47 27.09 28.04
C ASN A 477 -21.99 26.85 27.69
N ASP A 478 -21.45 25.73 28.16
CA ASP A 478 -20.07 25.31 27.92
C ASP A 478 -19.93 24.53 26.59
N CYS A 479 -21.02 24.32 25.84
CA CYS A 479 -20.99 23.74 24.51
C CYS A 479 -21.52 24.72 23.45
N PRO A 480 -20.64 25.49 22.78
CA PRO A 480 -21.03 26.44 21.74
C PRO A 480 -21.85 25.86 20.58
N GLY A 481 -21.92 24.53 20.46
CA GLY A 481 -22.69 23.80 19.45
C GLY A 481 -24.06 23.29 19.90
N ASP A 482 -24.44 23.45 21.16
CA ASP A 482 -25.80 23.14 21.66
C ASP A 482 -26.71 24.33 21.29
N LEU A 483 -27.40 24.17 20.15
CA LEU A 483 -28.18 25.22 19.52
C LEU A 483 -29.63 25.24 20.00
N ASP A 484 -30.14 24.12 20.51
CA ASP A 484 -31.51 24.03 21.02
C ASP A 484 -31.61 24.06 22.56
N GLY A 485 -30.47 24.01 23.26
CA GLY A 485 -30.34 24.20 24.69
C GLY A 485 -30.76 22.97 25.50
N ASP A 486 -30.58 21.78 24.94
CA ASP A 486 -30.93 20.50 25.58
C ASP A 486 -29.78 19.86 26.38
N GLY A 487 -28.61 20.52 26.42
CA GLY A 487 -27.44 20.07 27.17
C GLY A 487 -26.55 19.09 26.39
N SER A 488 -26.83 18.87 25.10
CA SER A 488 -26.04 17.99 24.23
C SER A 488 -25.72 18.65 22.88
N VAL A 489 -24.72 18.12 22.15
CA VAL A 489 -24.49 18.47 20.74
C VAL A 489 -24.77 17.24 19.91
N ALA A 490 -25.97 17.16 19.36
CA ALA A 490 -26.48 16.00 18.65
C ALA A 490 -26.90 16.33 17.21
N THR A 491 -27.42 15.33 16.50
CA THR A 491 -27.93 15.53 15.13
C THR A 491 -29.10 16.52 15.08
N THR A 492 -29.82 16.71 16.19
CA THR A 492 -30.86 17.72 16.36
C THR A 492 -30.31 19.15 16.29
N ASP A 493 -29.18 19.44 16.93
CA ASP A 493 -28.47 20.73 16.81
C ASP A 493 -27.97 20.96 15.39
N LEU A 494 -27.42 19.91 14.75
CA LEU A 494 -26.97 20.00 13.36
C LEU A 494 -28.15 20.31 12.42
N LEU A 495 -29.30 19.68 12.63
CA LEU A 495 -30.52 19.98 11.86
C LEU A 495 -31.03 21.39 12.16
N GLY A 496 -30.93 21.85 13.41
CA GLY A 496 -31.20 23.22 13.82
C GLY A 496 -30.32 24.22 13.08
N PHE A 497 -29.00 24.00 13.07
CA PHE A 497 -28.03 24.79 12.31
C PHE A 497 -28.35 24.81 10.82
N LEU A 498 -28.54 23.65 10.20
CA LEU A 498 -28.83 23.52 8.77
C LEU A 498 -30.17 24.17 8.39
N SER A 499 -31.12 24.28 9.31
CA SER A 499 -32.40 24.96 9.06
C SER A 499 -32.25 26.49 8.89
N VAL A 500 -31.23 27.09 9.51
CA VAL A 500 -30.94 28.53 9.45
C VAL A 500 -29.68 28.85 8.63
N PHE A 501 -28.93 27.83 8.22
CA PHE A 501 -27.73 27.95 7.40
C PHE A 501 -28.04 28.62 6.06
N GLY A 502 -27.38 29.75 5.80
CA GLY A 502 -27.61 30.56 4.59
C GLY A 502 -28.70 31.63 4.72
N THR A 503 -29.31 31.80 5.90
CA THR A 503 -30.19 32.96 6.15
C THR A 503 -29.35 34.23 6.35
N ASN A 504 -29.80 35.36 5.78
CA ASN A 504 -29.11 36.64 5.92
C ASN A 504 -29.39 37.25 7.30
N CYS A 505 -28.33 37.58 8.05
CA CYS A 505 -28.44 38.38 9.25
C CYS A 505 -28.73 39.86 8.87
N ASN A 506 -29.81 40.44 9.40
CA ASN A 506 -30.10 41.88 9.28
C ASN A 506 -29.57 42.65 10.49
#